data_AF-A0A182AT91-F1
#
_entry.id   AF-A0A182AT91-F1
#
_cell.length_a   1.000
_cell.length_b   1.000
_cell.length_c   1.000
_cell.angle_alpha   90.00
_cell.angle_beta   90.00
_cell.angle_gamma   90.00
#
_symmetry.space_group_name_H-M   'P 1'
#
loop_
_entity.id
_entity.type
_entity.pdbx_description
1 polymer ?
#
loop_
_entity_poly.entity_id
_entity_poly.type
_entity_poly.pdbx_seq_one_letter_code
_entity_poly.pdbx_strand_id
1 'polypeptide(L)' 'MVGLYDSQGVLRFSGRDRDDCLAYAELFALPEDSFSLESVAVVVHPLDARAEGAPAIA' A
#
# COMPACT_ATOMS: atom_id res chain seq x y z
N MET A 1 -4.96 -2.93 -4.67
CA MET A 1 -4.00 -1.96 -4.09
C MET A 1 -2.74 -2.02 -4.94
N VAL A 2 -2.07 -0.89 -5.13
CA VAL A 2 -0.85 -0.78 -5.94
C VAL A 2 0.27 -0.25 -5.07
N GLY A 3 1.47 -0.80 -5.22
CA GLY A 3 2.68 -0.34 -4.57
C GLY A 3 3.58 0.40 -5.54
N LEU A 4 4.17 1.51 -5.08
CA LEU A 4 5.27 2.21 -5.75
C LEU A 4 6.59 1.80 -5.09
N TYR A 5 7.45 1.18 -5.90
CA TYR A 5 8.76 0.69 -5.50
C TYR A 5 9.84 1.54 -6.13
N ASP A 6 10.88 1.89 -5.37
CA ASP A 6 12.06 2.58 -5.89
C ASP A 6 12.94 1.63 -6.71
N SER A 7 13.92 2.18 -7.44
CA SER A 7 15.02 1.45 -8.11
C SER A 7 15.70 0.36 -7.27
N GLN A 8 15.71 0.51 -5.95
CA GLN A 8 16.28 -0.48 -5.02
C GLN A 8 15.29 -1.60 -4.63
N GLY A 9 14.08 -1.61 -5.19
CA GLY A 9 13.01 -2.56 -4.85
C GLY A 9 12.32 -2.26 -3.51
N VAL A 10 12.50 -1.05 -2.96
CA VAL A 10 11.91 -0.66 -1.67
C VAL A 10 10.54 -0.04 -1.90
N LEU A 11 9.51 -0.57 -1.22
CA LEU A 11 8.17 0.01 -1.22
C LEU A 11 8.20 1.39 -0.55
N ARG A 12 7.95 2.44 -1.34
CA ARG A 12 7.88 3.83 -0.84
C ARG A 12 6.47 4.24 -0.48
N PHE A 13 5.49 3.76 -1.24
CA PHE A 13 4.09 4.15 -1.08
C PHE A 13 3.16 3.04 -1.56
N SER A 14 1.98 2.91 -0.95
CA SER A 14 0.91 2.03 -1.40
C SER A 14 -0.40 2.79 -1.52
N GLY A 15 -0.92 2.89 -2.74
CA GLY A 15 -2.17 3.56 -3.09
C GLY A 15 -3.31 2.59 -3.36
N ARG A 16 -4.55 3.10 -3.41
CA ARG A 16 -5.72 2.26 -3.75
C ARG A 16 -5.59 1.73 -5.17
N ASP A 17 -5.11 2.58 -6.07
CA ASP A 17 -4.89 2.30 -7.48
C ASP A 17 -3.61 3.00 -8.01
N ARG A 18 -3.42 2.96 -9.33
CA ARG A 18 -2.23 3.49 -9.99
C ARG A 18 -2.15 5.02 -9.87
N ASP A 19 -3.30 5.71 -9.88
CA ASP A 19 -3.36 7.17 -9.92
C ASP A 19 -2.85 7.75 -8.60
N ASP A 20 -3.25 7.17 -7.46
CA ASP A 20 -2.69 7.50 -6.14
C ASP A 20 -1.15 7.40 -6.12
N CYS A 21 -0.58 6.33 -6.70
CA CYS A 21 0.86 6.14 -6.75
C CYS A 21 1.57 7.15 -7.66
N LEU A 22 0.94 7.53 -8.78
CA LEU A 22 1.48 8.55 -9.68
C LEU A 22 1.43 9.94 -9.05
N ALA A 23 0.32 10.29 -8.40
CA ALA A 23 0.19 11.54 -7.65
C ALA A 23 1.27 11.65 -6.56
N TYR A 24 1.59 10.55 -5.87
CA TYR A 24 2.74 10.50 -4.96
C TYR A 24 4.06 10.76 -5.68
N ALA A 25 4.31 10.10 -6.81
CA ALA A 25 5.54 10.29 -7.60
C ALA A 25 5.70 11.75 -8.06
N GLU A 26 4.63 12.38 -8.53
CA GLU A 26 4.61 13.79 -8.95
C GLU A 26 4.90 14.74 -7.80
N LEU A 27 4.29 14.51 -6.63
CA LEU A 27 4.49 15.36 -5.45
C LEU A 27 5.95 15.39 -4.98
N PHE A 28 6.70 14.30 -5.21
CA PHE A 28 8.12 14.20 -4.89
C PHE A 28 9.05 14.33 -6.10
N ALA A 29 8.51 14.66 -7.29
CA ALA A 29 9.25 14.77 -8.54
C ALA A 29 10.14 13.54 -8.85
N LEU A 30 9.61 12.33 -8.61
CA LEU A 30 10.32 11.08 -8.92
C LEU A 30 10.42 10.90 -10.44
N PRO A 31 11.61 10.61 -10.99
CA PRO A 31 11.75 10.28 -12.41
C PRO A 31 10.97 9.01 -12.75
N GLU A 32 10.35 8.95 -13.93
CA GLU A 32 9.58 7.78 -14.39
C GLU A 32 10.41 6.48 -14.42
N ASP A 33 11.71 6.58 -14.70
CA ASP A 33 12.64 5.44 -14.73
C ASP A 33 13.15 5.05 -13.32
N SER A 34 12.82 5.83 -12.29
CA SER A 34 13.31 5.64 -10.92
C SER A 34 12.36 4.83 -10.04
N PHE A 35 11.18 4.46 -10.54
CA PHE A 35 10.20 3.69 -9.79
C PHE A 35 9.48 2.65 -10.65
N SER A 36 8.87 1.67 -9.98
CA SER A 36 8.02 0.65 -10.59
C SER A 36 6.71 0.53 -9.83
N LEU A 37 5.63 0.22 -10.54
CA LEU A 37 4.29 0.06 -9.97
C LEU A 37 3.87 -1.40 -10.06
N GLU A 38 3.57 -2.00 -8.92
CA GLU A 38 3.22 -3.42 -8.84
C GLU A 38 1.91 -3.63 -8.05
N SER A 39 1.14 -4.65 -8.42
CA SER A 39 -0.07 -5.02 -7.69
C SER A 39 0.28 -5.62 -6.33
N VAL A 40 -0.27 -5.06 -5.26
CA VAL A 40 -0.06 -5.55 -3.89
C VAL A 40 -1.32 -6.26 -3.41
N ALA A 41 -1.17 -7.52 -3.04
CA ALA A 41 -2.20 -8.28 -2.36
C ALA A 41 -2.17 -7.96 -0.86
N VAL A 42 -3.30 -7.54 -0.31
CA VAL A 42 -3.46 -7.41 1.14
C VAL A 42 -3.73 -8.81 1.69
N VAL A 43 -2.75 -9.38 2.40
CA VAL A 43 -2.99 -10.59 3.19
C VAL A 43 -3.70 -10.15 4.46
N VAL A 44 -5.03 -10.23 4.46
CA VAL A 44 -5.81 -10.07 5.68
C VAL A 44 -5.57 -11.30 6.57
N HIS A 45 -4.79 -11.12 7.63
CA HIS A 45 -4.62 -12.18 8.61
C HIS A 45 -5.90 -12.29 9.45
N PRO A 46 -6.49 -13.48 9.62
CA PRO A 46 -7.76 -13.65 10.34
C PRO A 46 -7.72 -13.24 11.83
N LEU A 47 -6.53 -12.93 12.39
CA LEU A 47 -6.38 -12.41 13.74
C LEU A 47 -6.67 -10.90 13.85
N ASP A 48 -6.57 -10.14 12.75
CA ASP A 48 -6.89 -8.70 12.69
C ASP A 48 -8.40 -8.43 12.79
N ALA A 49 -9.24 -9.45 12.57
CA ALA A 49 -10.70 -9.37 12.64
C ALA A 49 -11.27 -9.42 14.07
N ARG A 50 -10.45 -9.62 15.12
CA ARG A 50 -10.90 -9.77 16.52
C ARG A 50 -10.86 -8.51 17.38
N ALA A 51 -10.58 -7.33 16.80
CA ALA A 51 -10.60 -6.07 17.54
C ALA A 51 -11.97 -5.37 17.63
N GLU A 52 -13.02 -5.92 17.00
CA GLU A 52 -14.37 -5.36 17.08
C GLU A 52 -15.36 -6.41 17.63
N GLY A 53 -15.67 -6.30 18.93
CA GLY A 53 -16.76 -7.05 19.57
C GLY A 53 -16.34 -8.24 20.42
N ALA A 54 -15.70 -8.00 21.57
CA ALA A 54 -15.77 -8.97 22.67
C ALA A 54 -17.11 -8.77 23.41
N PRO A 55 -18.03 -9.76 23.43
CA PRO A 55 -19.23 -9.65 24.24
C PRO A 55 -18.84 -9.65 25.73
N ALA A 56 -19.40 -8.72 26.49
CA ALA A 56 -19.37 -8.75 27.95
C ALA A 56 -20.05 -10.04 28.41
N ILE A 57 -19.27 -10.93 29.04
CA ILE A 57 -19.82 -12.11 29.72
C ILE A 57 -20.71 -11.63 30.89
N ALA A 58 -21.97 -12.08 30.88
CA ALA A 58 -22.99 -11.83 31.89
C ALA A 58 -22.85 -12.77 33.09
#